data_AF-A0A8J7MLM8-F1
#
_entry.id   AF-A0A8J7MLM8-F1
#
_cell.length_a   1.000
_cell.length_b   1.000
_cell.length_c   1.000
_cell.angle_alpha   90.00
_cell.angle_beta   90.00
_cell.angle_gamma   90.00
#
_symmetry.space_group_name_H-M   'P 1'
#
loop_
_entity.id
_entity.type
_entity.pdbx_description
1 polymer ?
#
loop_
_entity_poly.entity_id
_entity_poly.type
_entity_poly.pdbx_seq_one_letter_code
_entity_poly.pdbx_strand_id
1 'polypeptide(L)'
;MNEELFLLFCELNSTHRIALDEAFRKSPKMLRLINFLKTVETTFKTPKAIHLVYKEELDTVEYPKLINRFYKLRQQLIEWLYHYLKKTENYSSKEEQRLNFIRYLVNKNQFKNALEKAMKLEKHCRKLNLFELLPGVLNMIIYARQCLFFGGDKVLIEVEKDLLEAIEWHQVLQKLHYYHQQSYRVVNEEGYQEVLKAVRKLIAPYKHLPRFALLYHYIAFSKGCMILVNVQKATNALMRHLNKLEAILKENPQIPMVFATTNYTKIDPYNLLLLKAVFYFYRGQFNQSAKALQERDRIETANPNLPYPISESEIRNTITILIVSKQYRLALKKWEQLVAFYKKHEQEERLDLALLEKANIYFFQYPKVHKKDLLNLYEKLKIAKNPAFANFMNIASIWMQLLLGKVITKEALEQGKVIFESYQIEAELVQELNEAILQKDTLSLQKIIKKLSDLLEQKNNSIQYIYYQQFLVLAKKNMEC
;
A
#
# COMPACT_ATOMS: atom_id res chain seq x y z
N MET A 1 7.79 4.32 -39.02
CA MET A 1 7.03 5.51 -38.58
C MET A 1 5.50 5.36 -38.67
N ASN A 2 4.89 4.83 -39.75
CA ASN A 2 3.43 4.56 -39.71
C ASN A 2 3.11 3.38 -38.79
N GLU A 3 3.95 2.34 -38.80
CA GLU A 3 3.92 1.24 -37.85
C GLU A 3 4.06 1.72 -36.40
N GLU A 4 5.02 2.61 -36.13
CA GLU A 4 5.19 3.26 -34.82
C GLU A 4 3.93 4.02 -34.37
N LEU A 5 3.33 4.84 -35.24
CA LEU A 5 2.09 5.54 -34.92
C LEU A 5 0.95 4.56 -34.64
N PHE A 6 0.86 3.47 -35.41
CA PHE A 6 -0.13 2.42 -35.20
C PHE A 6 0.05 1.73 -33.85
N LEU A 7 1.27 1.29 -33.51
CA LEU A 7 1.58 0.62 -32.25
C LEU A 7 1.28 1.52 -31.04
N LEU A 8 1.72 2.78 -31.06
CA LEU A 8 1.43 3.75 -29.99
C LEU A 8 -0.06 4.01 -29.82
N PHE A 9 -0.82 3.98 -30.92
CA PHE A 9 -2.26 4.16 -30.89
C PHE A 9 -2.98 2.93 -30.32
N CYS A 10 -2.49 1.72 -30.62
CA CYS A 10 -3.02 0.46 -30.07
C CYS A 10 -2.88 0.37 -28.55
N GLU A 11 -1.84 0.99 -27.97
CA GLU A 11 -1.64 1.05 -26.52
C GLU A 11 -2.68 1.91 -25.77
N LEU A 12 -3.49 2.70 -26.47
CA LEU A 12 -4.50 3.56 -25.86
C LEU A 12 -5.78 2.79 -25.48
N ASN A 13 -6.16 2.86 -24.21
CA ASN A 13 -7.49 2.45 -23.73
C ASN A 13 -8.59 3.45 -24.15
N SER A 14 -9.86 3.10 -23.89
CA SER A 14 -11.02 3.92 -24.27
C SER A 14 -10.97 5.34 -23.71
N THR A 15 -10.57 5.52 -22.44
CA THR A 15 -10.41 6.83 -21.79
C THR A 15 -9.31 7.67 -22.45
N HIS A 16 -8.18 7.05 -22.79
CA HIS A 16 -7.07 7.74 -23.47
C HIS A 16 -7.45 8.18 -24.89
N ARG A 17 -8.28 7.39 -25.59
CA ARG A 17 -8.78 7.75 -26.92
C ARG A 17 -9.73 8.96 -26.88
N ILE A 18 -10.57 9.06 -25.85
CA ILE A 18 -11.44 10.24 -25.63
C ILE A 18 -10.59 11.50 -25.38
N ALA A 19 -9.54 11.39 -24.55
CA ALA A 19 -8.64 12.51 -24.28
C ALA A 19 -7.85 12.94 -25.52
N LEU A 20 -7.47 11.98 -26.38
CA LEU A 20 -6.82 12.24 -27.66
C LEU A 20 -7.76 12.98 -28.63
N ASP A 21 -9.02 12.53 -28.74
CA ASP A 21 -10.03 13.21 -29.57
C ASP A 21 -10.28 14.65 -29.09
N GLU A 22 -10.31 14.87 -27.77
CA GLU A 22 -10.49 16.21 -27.19
C GLU A 22 -9.30 17.13 -27.44
N ALA A 23 -8.08 16.63 -27.26
CA ALA A 23 -6.84 17.40 -27.45
C ALA A 23 -6.69 17.92 -28.89
N PHE A 24 -7.23 17.18 -29.87
CA PHE A 24 -7.16 17.53 -31.28
C PHE A 24 -8.51 17.98 -31.87
N ARG A 25 -9.52 18.30 -31.05
CA ARG A 25 -10.86 18.74 -31.48
C ARG A 25 -10.82 19.90 -32.51
N LYS A 26 -9.84 20.79 -32.40
CA LYS A 26 -9.65 21.96 -33.29
C LYS A 26 -8.80 21.67 -34.54
N SER A 27 -8.36 20.43 -34.76
CA SER A 27 -7.51 20.04 -35.89
C SER A 27 -8.20 18.97 -36.75
N PRO A 28 -9.01 19.37 -37.77
CA PRO A 28 -9.80 18.45 -38.58
C PRO A 28 -8.97 17.35 -39.27
N LYS A 29 -7.77 17.70 -39.76
CA LYS A 29 -6.85 16.75 -40.41
C LYS A 29 -6.29 15.72 -39.41
N MET A 30 -6.02 16.14 -38.18
CA MET A 30 -5.58 15.22 -37.13
C MET A 30 -6.69 14.26 -36.73
N LEU A 31 -7.93 14.74 -36.60
CA LEU A 31 -9.09 13.89 -36.31
C LEU A 31 -9.34 12.87 -37.42
N ARG A 32 -9.17 13.24 -38.69
CA ARG A 32 -9.25 12.29 -39.82
C ARG A 32 -8.18 11.20 -39.71
N LEU A 33 -6.95 11.54 -39.32
CA LEU A 33 -5.89 10.57 -39.07
C LEU A 33 -6.21 9.67 -37.86
N ILE A 34 -6.69 10.23 -36.76
CA ILE A 34 -7.07 9.47 -35.56
C ILE A 34 -8.21 8.50 -35.88
N ASN A 35 -9.25 8.94 -36.58
CA ASN A 35 -10.36 8.09 -36.99
C ASN A 35 -9.92 6.97 -37.94
N PHE A 36 -9.00 7.26 -38.85
CA PHE A 36 -8.39 6.24 -39.68
C PHE A 36 -7.64 5.18 -38.84
N LEU A 37 -6.88 5.61 -37.83
CA LEU A 37 -6.21 4.69 -36.90
C LEU A 37 -7.18 3.80 -36.11
N LYS A 38 -8.40 4.26 -35.83
CA LYS A 38 -9.46 3.45 -35.18
C LYS A 38 -9.97 2.33 -36.08
N THR A 39 -9.89 2.49 -37.40
CA THR A 39 -10.47 1.56 -38.39
C THR A 39 -9.48 0.57 -38.98
N VAL A 40 -8.18 0.80 -38.80
CA VAL A 40 -7.14 -0.08 -39.36
C VAL A 40 -6.81 -1.18 -38.34
N GLU A 41 -6.83 -2.43 -38.80
CA GLU A 41 -6.52 -3.60 -37.96
C GLU A 41 -5.01 -3.91 -37.93
N THR A 42 -4.27 -3.36 -38.90
CA THR A 42 -2.82 -3.58 -39.07
C THR A 42 -2.14 -2.30 -39.55
N THR A 43 -0.81 -2.34 -39.70
CA THR A 43 -0.02 -1.21 -40.18
C THR A 43 -0.52 -0.69 -41.55
N PHE A 44 -0.27 0.59 -41.86
CA PHE A 44 -0.80 1.23 -43.07
C PHE A 44 0.26 1.92 -43.94
N LYS A 45 0.01 1.92 -45.25
CA LYS A 45 0.85 2.60 -46.24
C LYS A 45 0.54 4.10 -46.30
N THR A 46 1.58 4.93 -46.43
CA THR A 46 1.48 6.41 -46.48
C THR A 46 0.50 6.92 -47.55
N PRO A 47 0.46 6.39 -48.79
CA PRO A 47 -0.49 6.85 -49.79
C PRO A 47 -1.96 6.70 -49.38
N LYS A 48 -2.29 5.60 -48.69
CA LYS A 48 -3.66 5.31 -48.21
C LYS A 48 -4.10 6.33 -47.15
N ALA A 49 -3.20 6.68 -46.23
CA ALA A 49 -3.46 7.69 -45.21
C ALA A 49 -3.60 9.10 -45.81
N ILE A 50 -2.78 9.45 -46.81
CA ILE A 50 -2.86 10.76 -47.49
C ILE A 50 -4.19 10.93 -48.20
N HIS A 51 -4.64 9.91 -48.95
CA HIS A 51 -5.91 9.97 -49.69
C HIS A 51 -7.11 10.20 -48.77
N LEU A 52 -7.04 9.70 -47.53
CA LEU A 52 -8.14 9.84 -46.58
C LEU A 52 -8.05 11.14 -45.77
N VAL A 53 -6.85 11.55 -45.33
CA VAL A 53 -6.66 12.77 -44.54
C VAL A 53 -6.84 14.03 -45.39
N TYR A 54 -6.33 14.01 -46.63
CA TYR A 54 -6.29 15.15 -47.56
C TYR A 54 -7.21 14.98 -48.77
N LYS A 55 -8.28 14.19 -48.67
CA LYS A 55 -9.20 13.86 -49.77
C LYS A 55 -9.61 15.08 -50.63
N GLU A 56 -9.89 16.20 -49.98
CA GLU A 56 -10.35 17.45 -50.62
C GLU A 56 -9.22 18.27 -51.27
N GLU A 57 -7.96 17.94 -50.99
CA GLU A 57 -6.76 18.63 -51.50
C GLU A 57 -6.03 17.84 -52.59
N LEU A 58 -6.48 16.62 -52.90
CA LEU A 58 -5.79 15.73 -53.86
C LEU A 58 -5.69 16.34 -55.26
N ASP A 59 -6.73 17.07 -55.68
CA ASP A 59 -6.81 17.66 -57.02
C ASP A 59 -6.26 19.09 -57.09
N THR A 60 -6.01 19.71 -55.93
CA THR A 60 -5.65 21.14 -55.83
C THR A 60 -4.23 21.38 -55.31
N VAL A 61 -3.58 20.35 -54.75
CA VAL A 61 -2.24 20.44 -54.16
C VAL A 61 -1.36 19.32 -54.67
N GLU A 62 -0.16 19.66 -55.13
CA GLU A 62 0.83 18.68 -55.59
C GLU A 62 1.10 17.60 -54.52
N TYR A 63 1.02 16.33 -54.94
CA TYR A 63 1.15 15.18 -54.06
C TYR A 63 2.42 15.17 -53.17
N PRO A 64 3.62 15.57 -53.64
CA PRO A 64 4.81 15.69 -52.79
C PRO A 64 4.64 16.68 -51.63
N LYS A 65 3.87 17.76 -51.81
CA LYS A 65 3.55 18.71 -50.72
C LYS A 65 2.63 18.06 -49.69
N LEU A 66 1.66 17.24 -50.13
CA LEU A 66 0.78 16.49 -49.23
C LEU A 66 1.54 15.43 -48.42
N ILE A 67 2.53 14.76 -49.01
CA ILE A 67 3.43 13.84 -48.29
C ILE A 67 4.16 14.55 -47.16
N ASN A 68 4.78 15.70 -47.44
CA ASN A 68 5.51 16.46 -46.43
C ASN A 68 4.60 16.99 -45.31
N ARG A 69 3.39 17.45 -45.65
CA ARG A 69 2.38 17.86 -44.66
C ARG A 69 1.93 16.68 -43.80
N PHE A 70 1.73 15.51 -44.40
CA PHE A 70 1.39 14.28 -43.68
C PHE A 70 2.50 13.86 -42.71
N TYR A 71 3.77 13.96 -43.10
CA TYR A 71 4.88 13.63 -42.19
C TYR A 71 4.93 14.54 -40.97
N LYS A 72 4.68 15.84 -41.13
CA LYS A 72 4.56 16.78 -40.01
C LYS A 72 3.39 16.44 -39.09
N LEU A 73 2.22 16.14 -39.67
CA LEU A 73 1.02 15.76 -38.92
C LEU A 73 1.23 14.47 -38.12
N ARG A 74 1.82 13.45 -38.74
CA ARG A 74 2.19 12.18 -38.11
C ARG A 74 3.16 12.39 -36.95
N GLN A 75 4.19 13.20 -37.16
CA GLN A 75 5.20 13.47 -36.13
C GLN A 75 4.59 14.19 -34.92
N GLN A 76 3.72 15.18 -35.15
CA GLN A 76 3.00 15.89 -34.09
C GLN A 76 2.11 14.95 -33.26
N LEU A 77 1.43 14.00 -33.90
CA LEU A 77 0.62 13.00 -33.20
C LEU A 77 1.48 12.05 -32.37
N ILE A 78 2.59 11.56 -32.93
CA ILE A 78 3.55 10.70 -32.23
C ILE A 78 4.13 11.41 -30.99
N GLU A 79 4.55 12.66 -31.12
CA GLU A 79 5.09 13.44 -30.01
C GLU A 79 4.06 13.65 -28.90
N TRP A 80 2.81 13.93 -29.27
CA TRP A 80 1.73 14.04 -28.29
C TRP A 80 1.48 12.70 -27.59
N LEU A 81 1.41 11.60 -28.32
CA LEU A 81 1.20 10.26 -27.74
C LEU A 81 2.32 9.90 -26.76
N TYR A 82 3.57 10.18 -27.11
CA TYR A 82 4.69 9.99 -26.18
C TYR A 82 4.56 10.85 -24.93
N HIS A 83 4.20 12.14 -25.07
CA HIS A 83 4.00 13.01 -23.92
C HIS A 83 2.82 12.60 -23.05
N TYR A 84 1.75 12.09 -23.66
CA TYR A 84 0.54 11.68 -22.98
C TYR A 84 0.75 10.35 -22.25
N LEU A 85 1.31 9.33 -22.91
CA LEU A 85 1.69 8.07 -22.29
C LEU A 85 2.68 8.29 -21.14
N LYS A 86 3.65 9.21 -21.30
CA LYS A 86 4.57 9.61 -20.23
C LYS A 86 3.91 10.29 -19.03
N LYS A 87 2.76 10.97 -19.22
CA LYS A 87 1.98 11.60 -18.14
C LYS A 87 0.96 10.65 -17.50
N THR A 88 0.49 9.65 -18.23
CA THR A 88 -0.46 8.63 -17.72
C THR A 88 0.25 7.39 -17.15
N GLU A 89 1.55 7.22 -17.40
CA GLU A 89 2.44 6.28 -16.70
C GLU A 89 2.76 6.75 -15.27
N ASN A 90 1.76 6.77 -14.38
CA ASN A 90 2.00 6.88 -12.94
C ASN A 90 2.57 5.59 -12.32
N TYR A 91 2.82 4.54 -13.12
CA TYR A 91 3.18 3.19 -12.65
C TYR A 91 4.61 2.73 -12.99
N SER A 92 5.32 3.40 -13.90
CA SER A 92 6.69 3.05 -14.31
C SER A 92 7.78 3.79 -13.51
N SER A 93 8.87 3.08 -13.16
CA SER A 93 10.03 3.73 -12.53
C SER A 93 10.81 4.61 -13.50
N LYS A 94 11.66 5.51 -12.97
CA LYS A 94 12.55 6.35 -13.81
C LYS A 94 13.46 5.50 -14.70
N GLU A 95 13.89 4.35 -14.21
CA GLU A 95 14.71 3.39 -14.93
C GLU A 95 13.95 2.69 -16.05
N GLU A 96 12.70 2.32 -15.83
CA GLU A 96 11.81 1.77 -16.87
C GLU A 96 11.52 2.80 -17.97
N GLN A 97 11.28 4.07 -17.60
CA GLN A 97 11.13 5.16 -18.56
C GLN A 97 12.39 5.36 -19.42
N ARG A 98 13.58 5.20 -18.83
CA ARG A 98 14.86 5.25 -19.57
C ARG A 98 14.98 4.08 -20.55
N LEU A 99 14.57 2.87 -20.16
CA LEU A 99 14.55 1.72 -21.06
C LEU A 99 13.58 1.94 -22.22
N ASN A 100 12.38 2.45 -21.97
CA ASN A 100 11.41 2.80 -23.01
C ASN A 100 11.97 3.87 -23.97
N PHE A 101 12.70 4.85 -23.46
CA PHE A 101 13.38 5.83 -24.31
C PHE A 101 14.51 5.20 -25.15
N ILE A 102 15.26 4.23 -24.62
CA ILE A 102 16.26 3.49 -25.41
C ILE A 102 15.59 2.70 -26.54
N ARG A 103 14.47 2.00 -26.26
CA ARG A 103 13.66 1.32 -27.28
C ARG A 103 13.21 2.28 -28.38
N TYR A 104 12.79 3.48 -28.00
CA TYR A 104 12.46 4.54 -28.95
C TYR A 104 13.65 4.91 -29.86
N LEU A 105 14.85 5.12 -29.30
CA LEU A 105 16.04 5.44 -30.09
C LEU A 105 16.41 4.34 -31.07
N VAL A 106 16.28 3.07 -30.65
CA VAL A 106 16.45 1.90 -31.52
C VAL A 106 15.46 1.93 -32.68
N ASN A 107 14.18 2.19 -32.42
CA ASN A 107 13.13 2.29 -33.45
C ASN A 107 13.35 3.46 -34.43
N LYS A 108 14.11 4.49 -34.02
CA LYS A 108 14.53 5.61 -34.88
C LYS A 108 15.87 5.38 -35.58
N ASN A 109 16.41 4.16 -35.53
CA ASN A 109 17.72 3.80 -36.06
C ASN A 109 18.88 4.62 -35.46
N GLN A 110 18.70 5.20 -34.27
CA GLN A 110 19.73 5.96 -33.56
C GLN A 110 20.59 5.05 -32.67
N PHE A 111 21.16 4.00 -33.27
CA PHE A 111 21.76 2.88 -32.54
C PHE A 111 22.96 3.28 -31.66
N LYS A 112 23.80 4.23 -32.10
CA LYS A 112 24.94 4.71 -31.30
C LYS A 112 24.50 5.36 -30.00
N ASN A 113 23.48 6.23 -30.06
CA ASN A 113 22.91 6.89 -28.90
C ASN A 113 22.17 5.91 -27.99
N ALA A 114 21.46 4.94 -28.58
CA ALA A 114 20.80 3.87 -27.85
C ALA A 114 21.81 3.01 -27.07
N LEU A 115 22.90 2.59 -27.72
CA LEU A 115 23.95 1.78 -27.10
C LEU A 115 24.62 2.48 -25.92
N GLU A 116 25.02 3.76 -26.08
CA GLU A 116 25.65 4.53 -25.01
C GLU A 116 24.73 4.64 -23.78
N LYS A 117 23.45 4.93 -24.00
CA LYS A 117 22.46 5.05 -22.93
C LYS A 117 22.13 3.70 -22.31
N ALA A 118 22.06 2.63 -23.09
CA ALA A 118 21.81 1.27 -22.61
C ALA A 118 22.95 0.78 -21.71
N MET A 119 24.21 0.98 -22.10
CA MET A 119 25.37 0.63 -21.27
C MET A 119 25.41 1.42 -19.95
N LYS A 120 25.01 2.70 -19.96
CA LYS A 120 24.88 3.49 -18.73
C LYS A 120 23.75 2.95 -17.83
N LEU A 121 22.62 2.59 -18.42
CA LEU A 121 21.48 2.03 -17.69
C LEU A 121 21.79 0.64 -17.13
N GLU A 122 22.50 -0.21 -17.86
CA GLU A 122 22.91 -1.55 -17.44
C GLU A 122 23.75 -1.50 -16.15
N LYS A 123 24.79 -0.66 -16.12
CA LYS A 123 25.63 -0.46 -14.93
C LYS A 123 24.81 0.04 -13.73
N HIS A 124 23.87 0.95 -13.98
CA HIS A 124 22.97 1.46 -12.94
C HIS A 124 22.03 0.36 -12.42
N CYS A 125 21.45 -0.43 -13.31
CA CYS A 125 20.61 -1.57 -12.95
C CYS A 125 21.37 -2.63 -12.15
N ARG A 126 22.61 -2.98 -12.52
CA ARG A 126 23.45 -3.89 -11.72
C ARG A 126 23.75 -3.33 -10.34
N LYS A 127 24.15 -2.05 -10.25
CA LYS A 127 24.43 -1.39 -8.97
C LYS A 127 23.22 -1.39 -8.03
N LEU A 128 22.03 -1.18 -8.56
CA LEU A 128 20.79 -1.16 -7.78
C LEU A 128 20.06 -2.51 -7.74
N ASN A 129 20.67 -3.58 -8.27
CA ASN A 129 20.08 -4.91 -8.39
C ASN A 129 18.69 -4.92 -9.07
N LEU A 130 18.47 -4.13 -10.13
CA LEU A 130 17.20 -4.02 -10.87
C LEU A 130 17.02 -5.18 -11.87
N PHE A 131 16.91 -6.39 -11.34
CA PHE A 131 16.86 -7.65 -12.11
C PHE A 131 15.70 -7.73 -13.10
N GLU A 132 14.59 -7.04 -12.84
CA GLU A 132 13.44 -6.94 -13.74
C GLU A 132 13.70 -6.09 -15.00
N LEU A 133 14.67 -5.18 -14.96
CA LEU A 133 15.01 -4.34 -16.11
C LEU A 133 16.20 -4.88 -16.91
N LEU A 134 17.13 -5.58 -16.25
CA LEU A 134 18.38 -6.05 -16.87
C LEU A 134 18.17 -6.82 -18.19
N PRO A 135 17.23 -7.79 -18.31
CA PRO A 135 17.04 -8.49 -19.58
C PRO A 135 16.67 -7.56 -20.73
N GLY A 136 15.78 -6.59 -20.47
CA GLY A 136 15.36 -5.61 -21.46
C GLY A 136 16.51 -4.69 -21.88
N VAL A 137 17.35 -4.27 -20.93
CA VAL A 137 18.51 -3.40 -21.21
C VAL A 137 19.58 -4.15 -22.01
N LEU A 138 19.92 -5.38 -21.63
CA LEU A 138 20.93 -6.20 -22.30
C LEU A 138 20.50 -6.56 -23.73
N ASN A 139 19.22 -6.86 -23.95
CA ASN A 139 18.66 -7.03 -25.29
C ASN A 139 18.89 -5.80 -26.18
N MET A 140 18.68 -4.59 -25.64
CA MET A 140 18.94 -3.35 -26.41
C MET A 140 20.43 -3.15 -26.71
N ILE A 141 21.33 -3.57 -25.83
CA ILE A 141 22.79 -3.52 -26.07
C ILE A 141 23.18 -4.47 -27.20
N ILE A 142 22.71 -5.72 -27.16
CA ILE A 142 22.98 -6.74 -28.19
C ILE A 142 22.48 -6.24 -29.55
N TYR A 143 21.21 -5.83 -29.61
CA TYR A 143 20.60 -5.36 -30.85
C TYR A 143 21.34 -4.15 -31.44
N ALA A 144 21.63 -3.13 -30.63
CA ALA A 144 22.35 -1.95 -31.10
C ALA A 144 23.78 -2.28 -31.59
N ARG A 145 24.47 -3.24 -30.96
CA ARG A 145 25.80 -3.69 -31.41
C ARG A 145 25.74 -4.44 -32.74
N GLN A 146 24.75 -5.31 -32.92
CA GLN A 146 24.52 -6.01 -34.19
C GLN A 146 24.26 -5.01 -35.31
N CYS A 147 23.38 -4.02 -35.11
CA CYS A 147 23.11 -2.98 -36.12
C CYS A 147 24.31 -2.07 -36.43
N LEU A 148 25.23 -1.88 -35.49
CA LEU A 148 26.44 -1.07 -35.66
C LEU A 148 27.66 -1.89 -36.13
N PHE A 149 27.54 -3.22 -36.25
CA PHE A 149 28.66 -4.15 -36.47
C PHE A 149 29.82 -3.92 -35.48
N PHE A 150 29.49 -3.59 -34.22
CA PHE A 150 30.46 -3.12 -33.24
C PHE A 150 30.88 -4.23 -32.25
N GLY A 151 32.20 -4.46 -32.12
CA GLY A 151 32.79 -5.34 -31.10
C GLY A 151 33.07 -6.80 -31.54
N GLY A 152 32.54 -7.24 -32.69
CA GLY A 152 32.73 -8.62 -33.17
C GLY A 152 32.08 -9.69 -32.29
N ASP A 153 32.19 -10.95 -32.70
CA ASP A 153 31.44 -12.08 -32.11
C ASP A 153 31.76 -12.31 -30.63
N LYS A 154 33.03 -12.17 -30.23
CA LYS A 154 33.45 -12.42 -28.84
C LYS A 154 32.71 -11.51 -27.85
N VAL A 155 32.61 -10.21 -28.17
CA VAL A 155 32.00 -9.23 -27.28
C VAL A 155 30.46 -9.34 -27.32
N LEU A 156 29.88 -9.88 -28.39
CA LEU A 156 28.45 -10.24 -28.44
C LEU A 156 28.14 -11.45 -27.55
N ILE A 157 28.94 -12.52 -27.66
CA ILE A 157 28.81 -13.75 -26.85
C ILE A 157 28.89 -13.43 -25.35
N GLU A 158 29.77 -12.52 -24.95
CA GLU A 158 29.88 -12.09 -23.55
C GLU A 158 28.58 -11.41 -23.05
N VAL A 159 27.98 -10.51 -23.84
CA VAL A 159 26.73 -9.85 -23.45
C VAL A 159 25.53 -10.83 -23.50
N GLU A 160 25.55 -11.82 -24.39
CA GLU A 160 24.53 -12.88 -24.41
C GLU A 160 24.58 -13.75 -23.14
N LYS A 161 25.77 -14.07 -22.63
CA LYS A 161 25.91 -14.76 -21.33
C LYS A 161 25.34 -13.94 -20.19
N ASP A 162 25.64 -12.64 -20.16
CA ASP A 162 25.09 -11.69 -19.19
C ASP A 162 23.55 -11.62 -19.27
N LEU A 163 22.99 -11.70 -20.47
CA LEU A 163 21.54 -11.73 -20.68
C LEU A 163 20.91 -12.99 -20.09
N LEU A 164 21.51 -14.16 -20.31
CA LEU A 164 21.00 -15.43 -19.77
C LEU A 164 21.00 -15.41 -18.23
N GLU A 165 22.08 -14.91 -17.62
CA GLU A 165 22.15 -14.71 -16.17
C GLU A 165 21.05 -13.75 -15.67
N ALA A 166 20.86 -12.61 -16.35
CA ALA A 166 19.83 -11.64 -15.99
C ALA A 166 18.40 -12.21 -16.09
N ILE A 167 18.13 -13.06 -17.09
CA ILE A 167 16.86 -13.77 -17.23
C ILE A 167 16.64 -14.70 -16.04
N GLU A 168 17.66 -15.44 -15.63
CA GLU A 168 17.57 -16.32 -14.46
C GLU A 168 17.28 -15.52 -13.18
N TRP A 169 18.00 -14.42 -12.94
CA TRP A 169 17.73 -13.55 -11.79
C TRP A 169 16.31 -12.99 -11.81
N HIS A 170 15.79 -12.60 -12.98
CA HIS A 170 14.41 -12.14 -13.08
C HIS A 170 13.41 -13.24 -12.72
N GLN A 171 13.61 -14.47 -13.21
CA GLN A 171 12.74 -15.60 -12.88
C GLN A 171 12.74 -15.93 -11.38
N VAL A 172 13.92 -15.86 -10.75
CA VAL A 172 14.07 -16.02 -9.30
C VAL A 172 13.30 -14.91 -8.56
N LEU A 173 13.43 -13.66 -9.00
CA LEU A 173 12.69 -12.53 -8.43
C LEU A 173 11.17 -12.73 -8.53
N GLN A 174 10.66 -13.20 -9.66
CA GLN A 174 9.23 -13.50 -9.85
C GLN A 174 8.74 -14.59 -8.89
N LYS A 175 9.52 -15.66 -8.70
CA LYS A 175 9.20 -16.72 -7.72
C LYS A 175 9.20 -16.19 -6.28
N LEU A 176 10.15 -15.32 -5.93
CA LEU A 176 10.16 -14.68 -4.61
C LEU A 176 8.96 -13.76 -4.41
N HIS A 177 8.57 -13.02 -5.44
CA HIS A 177 7.38 -12.18 -5.42
C HIS A 177 6.11 -13.01 -5.16
N TYR A 178 5.99 -14.17 -5.80
CA TYR A 178 4.92 -15.12 -5.53
C TYR A 178 4.85 -15.50 -4.04
N TYR A 179 5.97 -15.92 -3.44
CA TYR A 179 6.00 -16.24 -2.00
C TYR A 179 5.68 -15.03 -1.11
N HIS A 180 6.12 -13.83 -1.50
CA HIS A 180 5.74 -12.60 -0.83
C HIS A 180 4.22 -12.35 -0.88
N GLN A 181 3.55 -12.63 -2.00
CA GLN A 181 2.11 -12.43 -2.17
C GLN A 181 1.22 -13.50 -1.51
N GLN A 182 1.75 -14.67 -1.14
CA GLN A 182 0.99 -15.80 -0.56
C GLN A 182 0.44 -15.57 0.87
N SER A 183 0.09 -14.34 1.25
CA SER A 183 -0.30 -13.95 2.61
C SER A 183 -1.45 -14.81 3.17
N TYR A 184 -2.44 -15.14 2.37
CA TYR A 184 -3.61 -15.93 2.82
C TYR A 184 -3.35 -17.42 3.04
N ARG A 185 -2.19 -17.96 2.63
CA ARG A 185 -1.86 -19.40 2.76
C ARG A 185 -1.04 -19.71 4.01
N VAL A 186 -0.44 -18.70 4.65
CA VAL A 186 0.38 -18.88 5.84
C VAL A 186 -0.46 -18.52 7.07
N VAL A 187 -1.23 -19.50 7.54
CA VAL A 187 -2.11 -19.35 8.72
C VAL A 187 -1.53 -19.98 9.99
N ASN A 188 -0.54 -20.87 9.84
CA ASN A 188 0.07 -21.63 10.93
C ASN A 188 1.60 -21.69 10.80
N GLU A 189 2.25 -22.27 11.80
CA GLU A 189 3.70 -22.40 11.86
C GLU A 189 4.28 -23.29 10.76
N GLU A 190 3.60 -24.39 10.42
CA GLU A 190 4.02 -25.33 9.38
C GLU A 190 4.14 -24.65 8.02
N GLY A 191 3.06 -23.98 7.57
CA GLY A 191 3.06 -23.24 6.31
C GLY A 191 4.10 -22.13 6.28
N TYR A 192 4.40 -21.51 7.43
CA TYR A 192 5.50 -20.54 7.54
C TYR A 192 6.87 -21.20 7.28
N GLN A 193 7.14 -22.35 7.90
CA GLN A 193 8.41 -23.07 7.71
C GLN A 193 8.57 -23.59 6.28
N GLU A 194 7.50 -24.07 5.64
CA GLU A 194 7.51 -24.50 4.25
C GLU A 194 7.91 -23.36 3.30
N VAL A 195 7.26 -22.20 3.45
CA VAL A 195 7.60 -21.00 2.67
C VAL A 195 9.05 -20.60 2.91
N LEU A 196 9.51 -20.58 4.17
CA LEU A 196 10.91 -20.25 4.47
C LEU A 196 11.91 -21.22 3.83
N LYS A 197 11.61 -22.53 3.86
CA LYS A 197 12.46 -23.56 3.26
C LYS A 197 12.54 -23.37 1.74
N ALA A 198 11.41 -23.12 1.09
CA ALA A 198 11.34 -22.88 -0.35
C ALA A 198 12.10 -21.61 -0.76
N VAL A 199 11.87 -20.50 -0.06
CA VAL A 199 12.55 -19.22 -0.32
C VAL A 199 14.06 -19.36 -0.07
N ARG A 200 14.48 -20.03 1.02
CA ARG A 200 15.90 -20.25 1.34
C ARG A 200 16.60 -21.08 0.26
N LYS A 201 15.95 -22.12 -0.27
CA LYS A 201 16.48 -22.93 -1.38
C LYS A 201 16.65 -22.08 -2.63
N LEU A 202 15.66 -21.25 -2.94
CA LEU A 202 15.65 -20.40 -4.13
C LEU A 202 16.75 -19.32 -4.10
N ILE A 203 17.00 -18.70 -2.94
CA ILE A 203 18.04 -17.65 -2.82
C ILE A 203 19.45 -18.19 -2.59
N ALA A 204 19.63 -19.50 -2.34
CA ALA A 204 20.93 -20.06 -1.96
C ALA A 204 22.08 -19.72 -2.94
N PRO A 205 21.89 -19.78 -4.27
CA PRO A 205 22.93 -19.42 -5.23
C PRO A 205 23.23 -17.91 -5.26
N TYR A 206 22.29 -17.08 -4.80
CA TYR A 206 22.26 -15.64 -5.04
C TYR A 206 22.45 -14.78 -3.77
N LYS A 207 22.88 -15.38 -2.67
CA LYS A 207 23.09 -14.68 -1.38
C LYS A 207 24.08 -13.53 -1.45
N HIS A 208 24.99 -13.56 -2.43
CA HIS A 208 25.98 -12.51 -2.66
C HIS A 208 25.35 -11.23 -3.23
N LEU A 209 24.13 -11.30 -3.78
CA LEU A 209 23.38 -10.14 -4.29
C LEU A 209 22.49 -9.57 -3.17
N PRO A 210 22.74 -8.33 -2.71
CA PRO A 210 22.03 -7.74 -1.56
C PRO A 210 20.51 -7.77 -1.65
N ARG A 211 19.93 -7.60 -2.85
CA ARG A 211 18.47 -7.57 -3.04
C ARG A 211 17.80 -8.92 -2.75
N PHE A 212 18.44 -10.04 -3.09
CA PHE A 212 17.87 -11.36 -2.78
C PHE A 212 17.94 -11.68 -1.29
N ALA A 213 19.03 -11.29 -0.62
CA ALA A 213 19.14 -11.39 0.84
C ALA A 213 18.11 -10.50 1.55
N LEU A 214 17.92 -9.27 1.06
CA LEU A 214 16.90 -8.33 1.52
C LEU A 214 15.50 -8.94 1.41
N LEU A 215 15.12 -9.44 0.24
CA LEU A 215 13.80 -10.01 -0.02
C LEU A 215 13.54 -11.28 0.79
N TYR A 216 14.57 -12.13 1.00
CA TYR A 216 14.45 -13.27 1.93
C TYR A 216 14.09 -12.83 3.35
N HIS A 217 14.82 -11.86 3.90
CA HIS A 217 14.55 -11.36 5.24
C HIS A 217 13.20 -10.64 5.32
N TYR A 218 12.80 -9.94 4.26
CA TYR A 218 11.50 -9.29 4.19
C TYR A 218 10.35 -10.29 4.15
N ILE A 219 10.44 -11.34 3.34
CA ILE A 219 9.45 -12.43 3.31
C ILE A 219 9.42 -13.14 4.67
N ALA A 220 10.58 -13.46 5.24
CA ALA A 220 10.66 -14.16 6.51
C ALA A 220 10.04 -13.36 7.66
N PHE A 221 10.28 -12.05 7.68
CA PHE A 221 9.71 -11.16 8.69
C PHE A 221 8.21 -10.92 8.46
N SER A 222 7.79 -10.59 7.24
CA SER A 222 6.39 -10.31 6.91
C SER A 222 5.48 -11.51 7.16
N LYS A 223 5.85 -12.72 6.69
CA LYS A 223 5.06 -13.95 6.94
C LYS A 223 5.07 -14.34 8.41
N GLY A 224 6.20 -14.16 9.09
CA GLY A 224 6.28 -14.38 10.52
C GLY A 224 5.34 -13.46 11.32
N CYS A 225 5.19 -12.20 10.89
CA CYS A 225 4.25 -11.28 11.52
C CYS A 225 2.79 -11.75 11.41
N MET A 226 2.44 -12.50 10.37
CA MET A 226 1.07 -13.01 10.18
C MET A 226 0.70 -14.11 11.18
N ILE A 227 1.68 -14.87 11.67
CA ILE A 227 1.46 -15.98 12.61
C ILE A 227 1.83 -15.62 14.06
N LEU A 228 2.11 -14.34 14.35
CA LEU A 228 2.52 -13.88 15.68
C LEU A 228 1.49 -14.19 16.77
N VAL A 229 0.20 -14.18 16.42
CA VAL A 229 -0.90 -14.55 17.33
C VAL A 229 -0.75 -16.00 17.80
N ASN A 230 -0.21 -16.87 16.94
CA ASN A 230 -0.14 -18.32 17.16
C ASN A 230 1.23 -18.78 17.71
N VAL A 231 2.30 -17.99 17.55
CA VAL A 231 3.68 -18.43 17.86
C VAL A 231 4.50 -17.34 18.55
N GLN A 232 4.27 -17.12 19.85
CA GLN A 232 5.07 -16.19 20.67
C GLN A 232 6.58 -16.56 20.71
N LYS A 233 6.91 -17.85 20.58
CA LYS A 233 8.30 -18.36 20.58
C LYS A 233 9.10 -17.92 19.34
N ALA A 234 8.45 -17.49 18.25
CA ALA A 234 9.14 -17.07 17.01
C ALA A 234 9.73 -15.64 17.07
N THR A 235 9.41 -14.86 18.11
CA THR A 235 9.76 -13.43 18.21
C THR A 235 11.26 -13.14 18.09
N ASN A 236 12.13 -13.99 18.64
CA ASN A 236 13.58 -13.82 18.53
C ASN A 236 14.12 -14.08 17.11
N ALA A 237 13.54 -15.05 16.39
CA ALA A 237 13.91 -15.31 15.00
C ALA A 237 13.49 -14.15 14.09
N LEU A 238 12.28 -13.62 14.31
CA LEU A 238 11.79 -12.44 13.57
C LEU A 238 12.64 -11.20 13.84
N MET A 239 13.10 -11.00 15.08
CA MET A 239 14.02 -9.91 15.40
C MET A 239 15.34 -10.02 14.63
N ARG A 240 15.90 -11.24 14.48
CA ARG A 240 17.11 -11.44 13.66
C ARG A 240 16.87 -11.10 12.19
N HIS A 241 15.73 -11.49 11.64
CA HIS A 241 15.36 -11.16 10.27
C HIS A 241 15.16 -9.65 10.09
N LEU A 242 14.48 -8.99 11.02
CA LEU A 242 14.30 -7.53 11.01
C LEU A 242 15.66 -6.81 11.07
N ASN A 243 16.54 -7.19 12.00
CA ASN A 243 17.85 -6.55 12.15
C ASN A 243 18.70 -6.70 10.88
N LYS A 244 18.68 -7.87 10.22
CA LYS A 244 19.39 -8.08 8.96
C LYS A 244 18.75 -7.31 7.80
N LEU A 245 17.43 -7.25 7.74
CA LEU A 245 16.71 -6.42 6.78
C LEU A 245 17.12 -4.94 6.90
N GLU A 246 17.10 -4.40 8.12
CA GLU A 246 17.46 -3.01 8.40
C GLU A 246 18.93 -2.70 8.08
N ALA A 247 19.84 -3.63 8.37
CA ALA A 247 21.26 -3.49 8.00
C ALA A 247 21.44 -3.38 6.48
N ILE A 248 20.80 -4.27 5.71
CA ILE A 248 20.90 -4.26 4.25
C ILE A 248 20.28 -2.98 3.67
N LEU A 249 19.13 -2.53 4.18
CA LEU A 249 18.49 -1.27 3.74
C LEU A 249 19.34 -0.04 4.06
N LYS A 250 20.03 -0.04 5.19
CA LYS A 250 20.94 1.05 5.58
C LYS A 250 22.15 1.11 4.64
N GLU A 251 22.71 -0.04 4.28
CA GLU A 251 23.83 -0.14 3.34
C GLU A 251 23.41 0.13 1.89
N ASN A 252 22.15 -0.16 1.54
CA ASN A 252 21.64 -0.11 0.17
C ASN A 252 20.28 0.60 0.08
N PRO A 253 20.18 1.90 0.41
CA PRO A 253 18.89 2.61 0.56
C PRO A 253 18.10 2.78 -0.75
N GLN A 254 18.75 2.59 -1.90
CA GLN A 254 18.13 2.73 -3.23
C GLN A 254 17.72 1.39 -3.85
N ILE A 255 17.94 0.26 -3.18
CA ILE A 255 17.52 -1.05 -3.70
C ILE A 255 16.02 -1.24 -3.41
N PRO A 256 15.18 -1.54 -4.43
CA PRO A 256 13.79 -1.95 -4.21
C PRO A 256 13.72 -3.26 -3.44
N MET A 257 12.81 -3.37 -2.46
CA MET A 257 12.63 -4.62 -1.73
C MET A 257 12.02 -5.68 -2.64
N VAL A 258 10.96 -5.31 -3.39
CA VAL A 258 10.21 -6.25 -4.23
C VAL A 258 10.37 -5.94 -5.72
N PHE A 259 9.84 -4.83 -6.21
CA PHE A 259 9.95 -4.38 -7.61
C PHE A 259 10.24 -2.88 -7.70
N ALA A 260 10.93 -2.47 -8.76
CA ALA A 260 11.24 -1.10 -9.09
C ALA A 260 10.03 -0.42 -9.75
N THR A 261 8.96 -0.22 -8.98
CA THR A 261 7.74 0.49 -9.41
C THR A 261 7.81 1.98 -9.11
N THR A 262 6.86 2.79 -9.58
CA THR A 262 6.79 4.19 -9.16
C THR A 262 6.70 4.28 -7.64
N ASN A 263 7.60 5.07 -7.04
CA ASN A 263 7.68 5.29 -5.59
C ASN A 263 8.07 4.06 -4.74
N TYR A 264 8.71 3.03 -5.29
CA TYR A 264 9.17 1.87 -4.48
C TYR A 264 9.99 2.30 -3.25
N THR A 265 10.80 3.36 -3.37
CA THR A 265 11.62 3.94 -2.29
C THR A 265 10.79 4.50 -1.13
N LYS A 266 9.47 4.61 -1.29
CA LYS A 266 8.51 5.11 -0.30
C LYS A 266 7.52 4.03 0.09
N ILE A 267 6.98 3.28 -0.87
CA ILE A 267 5.99 2.21 -0.66
C ILE A 267 6.58 1.07 0.18
N ASP A 268 7.78 0.60 -0.16
CA ASP A 268 8.38 -0.53 0.54
C ASP A 268 8.68 -0.18 2.02
N PRO A 269 9.31 0.97 2.35
CA PRO A 269 9.43 1.42 3.74
C PRO A 269 8.09 1.63 4.44
N TYR A 270 7.09 2.19 3.75
CA TYR A 270 5.74 2.43 4.28
C TYR A 270 5.07 1.12 4.74
N ASN A 271 5.16 0.07 3.93
CA ASN A 271 4.62 -1.25 4.24
C ASN A 271 5.40 -1.94 5.37
N LEU A 272 6.75 -1.83 5.35
CA LEU A 272 7.59 -2.38 6.41
C LEU A 272 7.29 -1.76 7.79
N LEU A 273 7.01 -0.45 7.85
CA LEU A 273 6.68 0.24 9.10
C LEU A 273 5.40 -0.29 9.74
N LEU A 274 4.39 -0.66 8.95
CA LEU A 274 3.19 -1.32 9.47
C LEU A 274 3.52 -2.68 10.09
N LEU A 275 4.32 -3.51 9.39
CA LEU A 275 4.75 -4.81 9.91
C LEU A 275 5.56 -4.65 11.21
N LYS A 276 6.46 -3.66 11.28
CA LYS A 276 7.20 -3.32 12.51
C LYS A 276 6.26 -2.91 13.64
N ALA A 277 5.25 -2.09 13.35
CA ALA A 277 4.26 -1.69 14.34
C ALA A 277 3.53 -2.90 14.93
N VAL A 278 3.05 -3.80 14.07
CA VAL A 278 2.39 -5.06 14.49
C VAL A 278 3.33 -5.94 15.31
N PHE A 279 4.56 -6.15 14.82
CA PHE A 279 5.57 -6.96 15.52
C PHE A 279 5.87 -6.42 16.94
N TYR A 280 6.10 -5.12 17.08
CA TYR A 280 6.38 -4.52 18.37
C TYR A 280 5.15 -4.52 19.29
N PHE A 281 3.95 -4.37 18.74
CA PHE A 281 2.71 -4.45 19.49
C PHE A 281 2.54 -5.81 20.17
N TYR A 282 2.69 -6.91 19.43
CA TYR A 282 2.59 -8.27 19.98
C TYR A 282 3.72 -8.64 20.96
N ARG A 283 4.79 -7.85 21.02
CA ARG A 283 5.86 -7.97 22.02
C ARG A 283 5.66 -7.08 23.26
N GLY A 284 4.53 -6.36 23.35
CA GLY A 284 4.29 -5.39 24.41
C GLY A 284 5.18 -4.13 24.32
N GLN A 285 5.90 -3.95 23.19
CA GLN A 285 6.79 -2.81 22.97
C GLN A 285 6.04 -1.63 22.34
N PHE A 286 5.00 -1.15 23.03
CA PHE A 286 4.04 -0.17 22.50
C PHE A 286 4.70 1.14 22.04
N ASN A 287 5.74 1.61 22.73
CA ASN A 287 6.49 2.80 22.31
C ASN A 287 7.18 2.64 20.95
N GLN A 288 7.74 1.46 20.67
CA GLN A 288 8.36 1.18 19.36
C GLN A 288 7.31 1.02 18.27
N SER A 289 6.16 0.43 18.62
CA SER A 289 5.02 0.33 17.72
C SER A 289 4.49 1.70 17.30
N ALA A 290 4.28 2.60 18.27
CA ALA A 290 3.90 3.99 18.01
C ALA A 290 4.92 4.75 17.16
N LYS A 291 6.22 4.60 17.44
CA LYS A 291 7.28 5.25 16.63
C LYS A 291 7.22 4.79 15.17
N ALA A 292 7.00 3.50 14.91
CA ALA A 292 6.85 2.99 13.55
C ALA A 292 5.63 3.59 12.83
N LEU A 293 4.49 3.70 13.52
CA LEU A 293 3.28 4.32 12.95
C LEU A 293 3.43 5.83 12.73
N GLN A 294 4.13 6.54 13.61
CA GLN A 294 4.43 7.96 13.44
C GLN A 294 5.30 8.20 12.20
N GLU A 295 6.32 7.37 11.99
CA GLU A 295 7.16 7.46 10.79
C GLU A 295 6.37 7.13 9.52
N ARG A 296 5.46 6.16 9.62
CA ARG A 296 4.54 5.81 8.53
C ARG A 296 3.64 7.00 8.15
N ASP A 297 3.09 7.69 9.14
CA ASP A 297 2.24 8.89 8.95
C ASP A 297 3.03 10.06 8.34
N ARG A 298 4.33 10.20 8.65
CA ARG A 298 5.21 11.19 8.02
C ARG A 298 5.41 10.90 6.53
N ILE A 299 5.63 9.65 6.15
CA ILE A 299 5.75 9.25 4.73
C ILE A 299 4.45 9.57 3.98
N GLU A 300 3.31 9.21 4.57
CA GLU A 300 1.99 9.48 4.00
C GLU A 300 1.73 10.98 3.83
N THR A 301 2.01 11.77 4.86
CA THR A 301 1.80 13.24 4.84
C THR A 301 2.72 13.92 3.82
N ALA A 302 3.97 13.47 3.70
CA ALA A 302 4.91 13.99 2.71
C ALA A 302 4.58 13.53 1.27
N ASN A 303 3.73 12.51 1.11
CA ASN A 303 3.41 11.90 -0.19
C ASN A 303 1.91 11.58 -0.29
N PRO A 304 1.03 12.60 -0.35
CA PRO A 304 -0.42 12.41 -0.29
C PRO A 304 -0.99 11.59 -1.46
N ASN A 305 -0.27 11.54 -2.58
CA ASN A 305 -0.66 10.79 -3.79
C ASN A 305 0.02 9.42 -3.90
N LEU A 306 0.59 8.89 -2.80
CA LEU A 306 1.24 7.58 -2.83
C LEU A 306 0.18 6.50 -3.11
N PRO A 307 0.36 5.65 -4.15
CA PRO A 307 -0.61 4.63 -4.49
C PRO A 307 -0.40 3.42 -3.58
N TYR A 308 -1.06 3.40 -2.42
CA TYR A 308 -1.09 2.23 -1.56
C TYR A 308 -2.54 1.84 -1.27
N PRO A 309 -2.89 0.54 -1.41
CA PRO A 309 -4.22 0.08 -1.07
C PRO A 309 -4.37 0.11 0.45
N ILE A 310 -5.24 1.00 0.95
CA ILE A 310 -5.67 0.97 2.34
C ILE A 310 -6.86 0.02 2.43
N SER A 311 -6.84 -0.87 3.42
CA SER A 311 -8.00 -1.67 3.78
C SER A 311 -8.63 -1.16 5.07
N GLU A 312 -9.92 -1.38 5.25
CA GLU A 312 -10.62 -1.11 6.51
C GLU A 312 -9.90 -1.78 7.70
N SER A 313 -9.54 -3.05 7.55
CA SER A 313 -8.86 -3.83 8.60
C SER A 313 -7.54 -3.17 9.02
N GLU A 314 -6.77 -2.66 8.05
CA GLU A 314 -5.53 -1.95 8.34
C GLU A 314 -5.77 -0.68 9.17
N ILE A 315 -6.76 0.15 8.79
CA ILE A 315 -7.06 1.39 9.50
C ILE A 315 -7.48 1.06 10.95
N ARG A 316 -8.39 0.10 11.12
CA ARG A 316 -8.88 -0.31 12.45
C ARG A 316 -7.77 -0.90 13.32
N ASN A 317 -6.92 -1.77 12.77
CA ASN A 317 -5.76 -2.30 13.50
C ASN A 317 -4.81 -1.18 13.92
N THR A 318 -4.59 -0.18 13.06
CA THR A 318 -3.77 1.00 13.36
C THR A 318 -4.37 1.82 14.51
N ILE A 319 -5.69 2.03 14.50
CA ILE A 319 -6.40 2.72 15.60
C ILE A 319 -6.16 1.98 16.93
N THR A 320 -6.37 0.66 16.97
CA THR A 320 -6.15 -0.17 18.16
C THR A 320 -4.72 -0.04 18.69
N ILE A 321 -3.71 -0.15 17.81
CA ILE A 321 -2.31 -0.01 18.21
C ILE A 321 -2.04 1.38 18.81
N LEU A 322 -2.57 2.44 18.20
CA LEU A 322 -2.39 3.81 18.67
C LEU A 322 -3.08 4.06 20.02
N ILE A 323 -4.26 3.48 20.25
CA ILE A 323 -4.97 3.54 21.52
C ILE A 323 -4.11 2.94 22.64
N VAL A 324 -3.63 1.71 22.45
CA VAL A 324 -2.82 0.99 23.46
C VAL A 324 -1.49 1.69 23.69
N SER A 325 -0.94 2.34 22.65
CA SER A 325 0.28 3.13 22.74
C SER A 325 0.06 4.56 23.25
N LYS A 326 -1.15 4.89 23.72
CA LYS A 326 -1.55 6.20 24.27
C LYS A 326 -1.40 7.37 23.30
N GLN A 327 -1.46 7.10 21.99
CA GLN A 327 -1.34 8.08 20.90
C GLN A 327 -2.73 8.54 20.39
N TYR A 328 -3.59 9.03 21.29
CA TYR A 328 -5.02 9.26 21.00
C TYR A 328 -5.27 10.28 19.88
N ARG A 329 -4.44 11.33 19.76
CA ARG A 329 -4.57 12.31 18.67
C ARG A 329 -4.35 11.69 17.29
N LEU A 330 -3.37 10.80 17.17
CA LEU A 330 -3.13 10.05 15.93
C LEU A 330 -4.24 9.02 15.68
N ALA A 331 -4.75 8.39 16.74
CA ALA A 331 -5.89 7.49 16.63
C ALA A 331 -7.13 8.20 16.06
N LEU A 332 -7.42 9.44 16.52
CA LEU A 332 -8.52 10.26 15.97
C LEU A 332 -8.28 10.63 14.50
N LYS A 333 -7.05 10.98 14.11
CA LYS A 333 -6.69 11.21 12.70
C LYS A 333 -6.97 9.97 11.84
N LYS A 334 -6.64 8.77 12.33
CA LYS A 334 -6.93 7.51 11.63
C LYS A 334 -8.41 7.14 11.65
N TRP A 335 -9.15 7.51 12.68
CA TRP A 335 -10.62 7.42 12.69
C TRP A 335 -11.27 8.31 11.62
N GLU A 336 -10.78 9.54 11.42
CA GLU A 336 -11.25 10.41 10.32
C GLU A 336 -10.97 9.78 8.95
N GLN A 337 -9.80 9.13 8.80
CA GLN A 337 -9.49 8.36 7.59
C GLN A 337 -10.43 7.17 7.40
N LEU A 338 -10.85 6.48 8.46
CA LEU A 338 -11.85 5.40 8.40
C LEU A 338 -13.20 5.92 7.89
N VAL A 339 -13.66 7.04 8.43
CA VAL A 339 -14.91 7.68 7.98
C VAL A 339 -14.83 8.08 6.51
N ALA A 340 -13.72 8.69 6.09
CA ALA A 340 -13.49 9.04 4.69
C ALA A 340 -13.43 7.80 3.78
N PHE A 341 -12.83 6.70 4.27
CA PHE A 341 -12.77 5.43 3.57
C PHE A 341 -14.17 4.86 3.30
N TYR A 342 -15.04 4.81 4.31
CA TYR A 342 -16.40 4.31 4.13
C TYR A 342 -17.21 5.16 3.16
N LYS A 343 -17.14 6.50 3.27
CA LYS A 343 -17.82 7.40 2.33
C LYS A 343 -17.34 7.23 0.90
N LYS A 344 -16.02 7.09 0.69
CA LYS A 344 -15.42 6.91 -0.64
C LYS A 344 -15.87 5.62 -1.32
N HIS A 345 -16.17 4.57 -0.54
CA HIS A 345 -16.59 3.26 -1.06
C HIS A 345 -18.09 3.02 -0.93
N GLU A 346 -18.88 4.09 -0.68
CA GLU A 346 -20.35 4.02 -0.57
C GLU A 346 -20.84 3.03 0.52
N GLN A 347 -20.06 2.89 1.60
CA GLN A 347 -20.35 2.03 2.76
C GLN A 347 -20.90 2.84 3.93
N GLU A 348 -21.88 3.70 3.67
CA GLU A 348 -22.44 4.60 4.69
C GLU A 348 -23.06 3.86 5.87
N GLU A 349 -23.56 2.64 5.66
CA GLU A 349 -24.08 1.77 6.70
C GLU A 349 -23.03 1.44 7.78
N ARG A 350 -21.73 1.50 7.43
CA ARG A 350 -20.60 1.25 8.34
C ARG A 350 -20.19 2.48 9.16
N LEU A 351 -20.78 3.65 8.91
CA LEU A 351 -20.49 4.85 9.71
C LEU A 351 -20.88 4.67 11.18
N ASP A 352 -21.94 3.90 11.46
CA ASP A 352 -22.31 3.51 12.82
C ASP A 352 -21.18 2.72 13.48
N LEU A 353 -20.59 1.75 12.78
CA LEU A 353 -19.43 1.00 13.28
C LEU A 353 -18.22 1.91 13.59
N ALA A 354 -18.01 2.98 12.82
CA ALA A 354 -16.97 3.96 13.12
C ALA A 354 -17.22 4.70 14.45
N LEU A 355 -18.47 4.85 14.91
CA LEU A 355 -18.77 5.47 16.20
C LEU A 355 -18.25 4.65 17.38
N LEU A 356 -18.28 3.31 17.29
CA LEU A 356 -17.66 2.42 18.27
C LEU A 356 -16.16 2.72 18.43
N GLU A 357 -15.44 2.81 17.30
CA GLU A 357 -14.00 3.09 17.34
C GLU A 357 -13.69 4.45 17.97
N LYS A 358 -14.54 5.45 17.73
CA LYS A 358 -14.41 6.75 18.40
C LYS A 358 -14.71 6.68 19.90
N ALA A 359 -15.72 5.91 20.29
CA ALA A 359 -16.08 5.69 21.69
C ALA A 359 -14.92 5.03 22.45
N ASN A 360 -14.28 4.02 21.84
CA ASN A 360 -13.06 3.41 22.34
C ASN A 360 -11.97 4.46 22.59
N ILE A 361 -11.63 5.26 21.59
CA ILE A 361 -10.57 6.28 21.72
C ILE A 361 -10.86 7.23 22.89
N TYR A 362 -12.09 7.73 22.99
CA TYR A 362 -12.49 8.66 24.05
C TYR A 362 -12.44 8.03 25.44
N PHE A 363 -12.80 6.75 25.56
CA PHE A 363 -12.70 6.03 26.82
C PHE A 363 -11.27 5.98 27.34
N PHE A 364 -10.29 5.61 26.49
CA PHE A 364 -8.89 5.59 26.90
C PHE A 364 -8.28 6.98 27.12
N GLN A 365 -8.80 8.01 26.47
CA GLN A 365 -8.32 9.37 26.62
C GLN A 365 -8.86 10.05 27.90
N TYR A 366 -9.93 9.54 28.51
CA TYR A 366 -10.53 10.09 29.72
C TYR A 366 -9.50 10.23 30.87
N PRO A 367 -9.52 11.32 31.66
CA PRO A 367 -10.48 12.45 31.66
C PRO A 367 -10.11 13.60 30.70
N LYS A 368 -9.12 13.41 29.82
CA LYS A 368 -8.62 14.50 28.95
C LYS A 368 -9.57 14.88 27.80
N VAL A 369 -10.69 14.16 27.65
CA VAL A 369 -11.73 14.45 26.65
C VAL A 369 -12.69 15.49 27.20
N HIS A 370 -13.03 16.50 26.40
CA HIS A 370 -14.03 17.48 26.81
C HIS A 370 -15.42 16.85 26.97
N LYS A 371 -16.13 17.21 28.04
CA LYS A 371 -17.49 16.74 28.31
C LYS A 371 -18.46 16.97 27.14
N LYS A 372 -18.30 18.07 26.41
CA LYS A 372 -19.09 18.37 25.20
C LYS A 372 -18.89 17.32 24.11
N ASP A 373 -17.67 16.83 23.90
CA ASP A 373 -17.38 15.82 22.89
C ASP A 373 -17.95 14.45 23.26
N LEU A 374 -17.91 14.11 24.56
CA LEU A 374 -18.55 12.90 25.08
C LEU A 374 -20.07 12.94 24.90
N LEU A 375 -20.71 14.07 25.24
CA LEU A 375 -22.15 14.26 25.04
C LEU A 375 -22.54 14.17 23.56
N ASN A 376 -21.79 14.85 22.68
CA ASN A 376 -22.04 14.79 21.25
C ASN A 376 -21.93 13.37 20.68
N LEU A 377 -20.95 12.58 21.15
CA LEU A 377 -20.80 11.20 20.71
C LEU A 377 -21.95 10.32 21.24
N TYR A 378 -22.34 10.50 22.50
CA TYR A 378 -23.46 9.79 23.10
C TYR A 378 -24.77 10.02 22.34
N GLU A 379 -25.09 11.26 21.97
CA GLU A 379 -26.31 11.55 21.19
C GLU A 379 -26.25 10.94 19.78
N LYS A 380 -25.08 10.91 19.14
CA LYS A 380 -24.89 10.22 17.85
C LYS A 380 -25.14 8.72 17.96
N LEU A 381 -24.66 8.09 19.03
CA LEU A 381 -24.87 6.65 19.29
C LEU A 381 -26.35 6.32 19.52
N LYS A 382 -27.13 7.22 20.12
CA LYS A 382 -28.59 7.04 20.29
C LYS A 382 -29.37 7.10 18.97
N ILE A 383 -28.86 7.86 18.01
CA ILE A 383 -29.49 8.04 16.69
C ILE A 383 -29.08 6.89 15.76
N ALA A 384 -27.91 6.29 15.96
CA ALA A 384 -27.44 5.11 15.23
C ALA A 384 -28.42 3.95 15.43
N LYS A 385 -29.02 3.49 14.33
CA LYS A 385 -30.08 2.47 14.33
C LYS A 385 -29.74 1.27 13.45
N ASN A 386 -28.49 1.10 13.02
CA ASN A 386 -28.12 -0.03 12.19
C ASN A 386 -28.22 -1.36 12.98
N PRO A 387 -29.17 -2.25 12.64
CA PRO A 387 -29.36 -3.50 13.37
C PRO A 387 -28.16 -4.44 13.24
N ALA A 388 -27.37 -4.34 12.17
CA ALA A 388 -26.18 -5.17 11.96
C ALA A 388 -25.08 -4.88 13.01
N PHE A 389 -25.10 -3.69 13.63
CA PHE A 389 -24.11 -3.27 14.62
C PHE A 389 -24.73 -2.96 15.98
N ALA A 390 -25.98 -3.36 16.23
CA ALA A 390 -26.71 -3.02 17.45
C ALA A 390 -25.93 -3.35 18.74
N ASN A 391 -25.35 -4.54 18.84
CA ASN A 391 -24.56 -4.95 20.01
C ASN A 391 -23.33 -4.04 20.23
N PHE A 392 -22.64 -3.67 19.14
CA PHE A 392 -21.50 -2.75 19.22
C PHE A 392 -21.93 -1.34 19.64
N MET A 393 -23.07 -0.86 19.13
CA MET A 393 -23.60 0.46 19.49
C MET A 393 -24.03 0.51 20.95
N ASN A 394 -24.63 -0.58 21.45
CA ASN A 394 -25.01 -0.72 22.85
C ASN A 394 -23.78 -0.63 23.77
N ILE A 395 -22.71 -1.35 23.44
CA ILE A 395 -21.46 -1.30 24.20
C ILE A 395 -20.83 0.10 24.16
N ALA A 396 -20.78 0.74 22.99
CA ALA A 396 -20.29 2.10 22.86
C ALA A 396 -21.13 3.10 23.70
N SER A 397 -22.44 2.90 23.76
CA SER A 397 -23.37 3.71 24.56
C SER A 397 -23.13 3.54 26.05
N ILE A 398 -22.96 2.30 26.52
CA ILE A 398 -22.60 1.96 27.91
C ILE A 398 -21.30 2.67 28.30
N TRP A 399 -20.29 2.61 27.44
CA TRP A 399 -19.02 3.31 27.67
C TRP A 399 -19.21 4.81 27.83
N MET A 400 -19.97 5.46 26.95
CA MET A 400 -20.23 6.89 27.06
C MET A 400 -21.04 7.23 28.31
N GLN A 401 -21.97 6.37 28.74
CA GLN A 401 -22.72 6.56 30.00
C GLN A 401 -21.79 6.51 31.21
N LEU A 402 -20.88 5.53 31.27
CA LEU A 402 -19.85 5.44 32.33
C LEU A 402 -19.00 6.71 32.40
N LEU A 403 -18.49 7.19 31.26
CA LEU A 403 -17.65 8.40 31.22
C LEU A 403 -18.41 9.68 31.61
N LEU A 404 -19.73 9.70 31.38
CA LEU A 404 -20.59 10.84 31.69
C LEU A 404 -21.21 10.76 33.10
N GLY A 405 -21.02 9.65 33.83
CA GLY A 405 -21.70 9.39 35.10
C GLY A 405 -23.22 9.30 34.94
N LYS A 406 -23.70 8.70 33.85
CA LYS A 406 -25.14 8.49 33.59
C LYS A 406 -25.56 7.08 34.01
N VAL A 407 -26.82 6.94 34.41
CA VAL A 407 -27.42 5.66 34.77
C VAL A 407 -27.41 4.72 33.56
N ILE A 408 -26.86 3.52 33.77
CA ILE A 408 -26.97 2.38 32.86
C ILE A 408 -28.14 1.52 33.33
N THR A 409 -29.09 1.22 32.43
CA THR A 409 -30.23 0.38 32.76
C THR A 409 -29.83 -1.10 32.76
N LYS A 410 -30.54 -1.93 33.53
CA LYS A 410 -30.37 -3.39 33.52
C LYS A 410 -30.56 -3.97 32.12
N GLU A 411 -31.51 -3.43 31.37
CA GLU A 411 -31.76 -3.81 29.97
C GLU A 411 -30.55 -3.53 29.07
N ALA A 412 -29.93 -2.34 29.20
CA ALA A 412 -28.74 -2.00 28.41
C ALA A 412 -27.56 -2.94 28.73
N LEU A 413 -27.35 -3.27 30.01
CA LEU A 413 -26.33 -4.22 30.44
C LEU A 413 -26.58 -5.62 29.86
N GLU A 414 -27.83 -6.11 29.91
CA GLU A 414 -28.19 -7.42 29.36
C GLU A 414 -27.97 -7.48 27.85
N GLN A 415 -28.32 -6.41 27.13
CA GLN A 415 -28.06 -6.30 25.69
C GLN A 415 -26.55 -6.26 25.36
N GLY A 416 -25.71 -5.76 26.28
CA GLY A 416 -24.25 -5.76 26.13
C GLY A 416 -23.56 -7.06 26.57
N LYS A 417 -24.25 -7.91 27.33
CA LYS A 417 -23.68 -9.07 28.03
C LYS A 417 -22.90 -10.01 27.10
N VAL A 418 -23.46 -10.34 25.94
CA VAL A 418 -22.82 -11.22 24.95
C VAL A 418 -21.44 -10.70 24.52
N ILE A 419 -21.29 -9.37 24.36
CA ILE A 419 -20.00 -8.78 24.00
C ILE A 419 -19.05 -8.76 25.20
N PHE A 420 -19.53 -8.43 26.41
CA PHE A 420 -18.70 -8.49 27.61
C PHE A 420 -18.15 -9.90 27.85
N GLU A 421 -18.99 -10.92 27.72
CA GLU A 421 -18.60 -12.33 27.80
C GLU A 421 -17.59 -12.72 26.72
N SER A 422 -17.76 -12.24 25.48
CA SER A 422 -16.80 -12.48 24.39
C SER A 422 -15.40 -11.93 24.69
N TYR A 423 -15.33 -10.85 25.48
CA TYR A 423 -14.09 -10.29 25.97
C TYR A 423 -13.71 -10.80 27.37
N GLN A 424 -14.48 -11.71 27.97
CA GLN A 424 -14.35 -12.20 29.36
C GLN A 424 -14.25 -11.05 30.37
N ILE A 425 -15.15 -10.08 30.22
CA ILE A 425 -15.43 -9.00 31.18
C ILE A 425 -16.71 -9.37 31.91
N GLU A 426 -16.68 -9.36 33.25
CA GLU A 426 -17.87 -9.58 34.08
C GLU A 426 -18.84 -8.40 33.93
N ALA A 427 -20.08 -8.66 33.51
CA ALA A 427 -21.10 -7.62 33.37
C ALA A 427 -21.49 -7.03 34.75
N GLU A 428 -21.44 -7.85 35.79
CA GLU A 428 -21.67 -7.48 37.18
C GLU A 428 -20.66 -6.40 37.63
N LEU A 429 -19.39 -6.52 37.20
CA LEU A 429 -18.37 -5.53 37.52
C LEU A 429 -18.66 -4.16 36.88
N VAL A 430 -19.23 -4.15 35.68
CA VAL A 430 -19.65 -2.91 35.00
C VAL A 430 -20.81 -2.26 35.77
N GLN A 431 -21.74 -3.06 36.27
CA GLN A 431 -22.86 -2.59 37.09
C GLN A 431 -22.38 -2.03 38.44
N GLU A 432 -21.54 -2.77 39.17
CA GLU A 432 -20.93 -2.35 40.43
C GLU A 432 -20.21 -1.00 40.27
N LEU A 433 -19.43 -0.86 39.19
CA LEU A 433 -18.71 0.36 38.88
C LEU A 433 -19.66 1.53 38.60
N ASN A 434 -20.72 1.30 37.83
CA ASN A 434 -21.72 2.33 37.55
C ASN A 434 -22.43 2.80 38.83
N GLU A 435 -22.87 1.88 39.70
CA GLU A 435 -23.53 2.21 40.96
C GLU A 435 -22.60 3.00 41.88
N ALA A 436 -21.34 2.56 42.03
CA ALA A 436 -20.36 3.26 42.85
C ALA A 436 -20.06 4.68 42.35
N ILE A 437 -20.00 4.89 41.03
CA ILE A 437 -19.80 6.22 40.43
C ILE A 437 -21.01 7.12 40.66
N LEU A 438 -22.23 6.62 40.46
CA LEU A 438 -23.46 7.40 40.64
C LEU A 438 -23.67 7.82 42.08
N GLN A 439 -23.38 6.91 43.02
CA GLN A 439 -23.53 7.14 44.46
C GLN A 439 -22.34 7.92 45.06
N LYS A 440 -21.26 8.10 44.29
CA LYS A 440 -19.97 8.60 44.78
C LYS A 440 -19.47 7.81 46.00
N ASP A 441 -19.67 6.50 45.98
CA ASP A 441 -19.30 5.61 47.08
C ASP A 441 -17.81 5.25 47.01
N THR A 442 -17.00 5.98 47.77
CA THR A 442 -15.56 5.80 47.86
C THR A 442 -15.15 4.39 48.32
N LEU A 443 -15.90 3.78 49.23
CA LEU A 443 -15.59 2.44 49.76
C LEU A 443 -15.82 1.36 48.70
N SER A 444 -16.93 1.47 47.97
CA SER A 444 -17.21 0.57 46.85
C SER A 444 -16.21 0.75 45.72
N LEU A 445 -15.84 2.00 45.38
CA LEU A 445 -14.77 2.28 44.40
C LEU A 445 -13.43 1.66 44.82
N GLN A 446 -13.04 1.73 46.10
CA GLN A 446 -11.82 1.08 46.59
C GLN A 446 -11.84 -0.45 46.42
N LYS A 447 -12.97 -1.09 46.75
CA LYS A 447 -13.15 -2.55 46.56
C LYS A 447 -13.04 -2.93 45.09
N ILE A 448 -13.66 -2.15 44.20
CA ILE A 448 -13.62 -2.36 42.75
C ILE A 448 -12.20 -2.15 42.21
N ILE A 449 -11.48 -1.12 42.66
CA ILE A 449 -10.07 -0.89 42.30
C ILE A 449 -9.22 -2.11 42.67
N LYS A 450 -9.39 -2.64 43.88
CA LYS A 450 -8.68 -3.84 44.32
C LYS A 450 -9.01 -5.04 43.43
N LYS A 451 -10.30 -5.32 43.20
CA LYS A 451 -10.76 -6.41 42.32
C LYS A 451 -10.18 -6.28 40.91
N LEU A 452 -10.17 -5.07 40.34
CA LEU A 452 -9.59 -4.80 39.01
C LEU A 452 -8.07 -4.99 38.98
N SER A 453 -7.37 -4.58 40.02
CA SER A 453 -5.92 -4.80 40.17
C SER A 453 -5.59 -6.29 40.25
N ASP A 454 -6.31 -7.05 41.09
CA ASP A 454 -6.13 -8.50 41.22
C ASP A 454 -6.44 -9.21 39.89
N LEU A 455 -7.50 -8.79 39.20
CA LEU A 455 -7.82 -9.28 37.86
C LEU A 455 -6.69 -8.98 36.88
N LEU A 456 -6.09 -7.79 36.89
CA LEU A 456 -4.99 -7.44 35.98
C LEU A 456 -3.74 -8.30 36.19
N GLU A 457 -3.45 -8.73 37.42
CA GLU A 457 -2.32 -9.62 37.74
C GLU A 457 -2.51 -11.05 37.20
N GLN A 458 -3.77 -11.50 37.08
CA GLN A 458 -4.10 -12.88 36.72
C GLN A 458 -4.26 -13.12 35.21
N LYS A 459 -4.08 -12.11 34.35
CA LYS A 459 -4.59 -12.15 32.97
C LYS A 459 -3.53 -12.40 31.89
N ASN A 460 -3.88 -13.31 30.97
CA ASN A 460 -3.07 -13.71 29.82
C ASN A 460 -3.55 -13.12 28.46
N ASN A 461 -4.66 -12.36 28.43
CA ASN A 461 -5.23 -11.79 27.19
C ASN A 461 -5.08 -10.27 27.14
N SER A 462 -4.46 -9.76 26.07
CA SER A 462 -4.22 -8.33 25.85
C SER A 462 -5.48 -7.47 25.85
N ILE A 463 -6.62 -7.97 25.36
CA ILE A 463 -7.87 -7.19 25.28
C ILE A 463 -8.51 -7.02 26.67
N GLN A 464 -8.50 -8.06 27.50
CA GLN A 464 -8.98 -7.96 28.90
C GLN A 464 -8.13 -7.00 29.71
N TYR A 465 -6.81 -7.13 29.57
CA TYR A 465 -5.88 -6.22 30.22
C TYR A 465 -6.21 -4.76 29.86
N ILE A 466 -6.47 -4.50 28.58
CA ILE A 466 -6.84 -3.20 28.06
C ILE A 466 -8.14 -2.68 28.72
N TYR A 467 -9.21 -3.47 28.81
CA TYR A 467 -10.48 -3.03 29.42
C TYR A 467 -10.40 -2.81 30.94
N TYR A 468 -9.77 -3.73 31.68
CA TYR A 468 -9.62 -3.59 33.12
C TYR A 468 -8.75 -2.38 33.50
N GLN A 469 -7.72 -2.07 32.70
CA GLN A 469 -6.95 -0.83 32.86
C GLN A 469 -7.84 0.40 32.73
N GLN A 470 -8.82 0.40 31.82
CA GLN A 470 -9.70 1.55 31.68
C GLN A 470 -10.68 1.70 32.86
N PHE A 471 -11.28 0.61 33.33
CA PHE A 471 -12.15 0.65 34.51
C PHE A 471 -11.39 1.12 35.75
N LEU A 472 -10.12 0.72 35.86
CA LEU A 472 -9.24 1.16 36.94
C LEU A 472 -9.00 2.67 36.89
N VAL A 473 -8.77 3.23 35.68
CA VAL A 473 -8.65 4.68 35.49
C VAL A 473 -9.93 5.41 35.90
N LEU A 474 -11.09 4.89 35.48
CA LEU A 474 -12.40 5.46 35.80
C LEU A 474 -12.66 5.47 37.31
N ALA A 475 -12.44 4.33 37.98
CA ALA A 475 -12.69 4.18 39.41
C ALA A 475 -11.75 5.06 40.24
N LYS A 476 -10.45 5.08 39.91
CA LYS A 476 -9.47 5.96 40.58
C LYS A 476 -9.84 7.44 40.43
N LYS A 477 -10.27 7.85 39.24
CA LYS A 477 -10.61 9.27 39.00
C LYS A 477 -11.82 9.72 39.79
N ASN A 478 -12.85 8.87 39.92
CA ASN A 478 -14.05 9.17 40.70
C ASN A 478 -13.86 9.00 42.21
N MET A 479 -12.72 8.46 42.64
CA MET A 479 -12.32 8.41 44.05
C MET A 479 -11.58 9.70 44.49
N GLU A 480 -10.97 10.42 43.55
CA GLU A 480 -10.24 11.69 43.80
C GLU A 480 -11.14 12.94 43.83
N CYS A 481 -12.41 12.80 43.43
CA CYS A 481 -13.43 13.86 43.36
C CYS A 481 -14.45 13.67 44.48
#